data_AF-A0A961GD42-F1
#
_entry.id   AF-A0A961GD42-F1
#
_cell.length_a   1.000
_cell.length_b   1.000
_cell.length_c   1.000
_cell.angle_alpha   90.00
_cell.angle_beta   90.00
_cell.angle_gamma   90.00
#
_symmetry.space_group_name_H-M   'P 1'
#
loop_
_entity.id
_entity.type
_entity.pdbx_description
1 polymer ?
#
loop_
_entity_poly.entity_id
_entity_poly.type
_entity_poly.pdbx_seq_one_letter_code
_entity_poly.pdbx_strand_id
1 'polypeptide(L)'
;PTNTGWFRSGQDHKRENLHRLAKEFPDIQWVLVGDDGQHDPKIYGAFAHDRPDVVRAIAIRELTPAEQVLSHGLPVSNEEFAPRVVHGEVPVVRSGDGYGLLPKLQRVLAARVPD
;
A
#
# COMPACT_ATOMS: atom_id res chain seq x y z
N PRO A 1 26.74 16.02 -4.18
CA PRO A 1 25.60 16.16 -3.26
C PRO A 1 24.44 16.91 -3.95
N THR A 2 23.37 16.20 -4.30
CA THR A 2 22.16 16.80 -4.91
C THR A 2 20.97 16.37 -4.05
N ASN A 3 20.50 17.30 -3.19
CA ASN A 3 19.75 17.00 -1.98
C ASN A 3 18.24 17.32 -2.09
N THR A 4 17.59 17.05 -3.22
CA THR A 4 16.16 17.40 -3.39
C THR A 4 15.31 16.39 -4.15
N GLY A 5 15.91 15.36 -4.77
CA GLY A 5 15.18 14.47 -5.69
C GLY A 5 14.68 13.16 -5.10
N TRP A 6 15.45 12.52 -4.20
CA TRP A 6 15.35 11.07 -3.94
C TRP A 6 13.99 10.60 -3.39
N PHE A 7 13.37 11.37 -2.50
CA PHE A 7 12.13 10.95 -1.84
C PHE A 7 10.89 11.16 -2.71
N ARG A 8 10.80 12.29 -3.42
CA ARG A 8 9.73 12.52 -4.41
C ARG A 8 9.88 11.59 -5.61
N SER A 9 11.11 11.45 -6.13
CA SER A 9 11.38 10.49 -7.20
C SER A 9 11.06 9.07 -6.77
N GLY A 10 11.30 8.69 -5.50
CA GLY A 10 10.95 7.37 -4.99
C GLY A 10 9.45 7.08 -5.04
N GLN A 11 8.61 8.04 -4.63
CA GLN A 11 7.15 7.90 -4.67
C GLN A 11 6.60 7.87 -6.10
N ASP A 12 7.07 8.79 -6.93
CA ASP A 12 6.66 8.89 -8.34
C ASP A 12 7.11 7.66 -9.12
N HIS A 13 8.34 7.19 -8.88
CA HIS A 13 8.88 5.97 -9.47
C HIS A 13 8.11 4.72 -9.01
N LYS A 14 7.72 4.63 -7.73
CA LYS A 14 6.88 3.52 -7.23
C LYS A 14 5.51 3.52 -7.90
N ARG A 15 4.89 4.70 -8.06
CA ARG A 15 3.61 4.85 -8.78
C ARG A 15 3.76 4.44 -10.25
N GLU A 16 4.74 4.98 -10.96
CA GLU A 16 4.99 4.67 -12.37
C GLU A 16 5.24 3.17 -12.57
N ASN A 17 6.03 2.54 -11.71
CA ASN A 17 6.29 1.10 -11.78
C ASN A 17 5.02 0.27 -11.57
N LEU A 18 4.15 0.60 -10.61
CA LEU A 18 2.87 -0.11 -10.42
C LEU A 18 1.99 -0.03 -11.68
N HIS A 19 1.86 1.17 -12.27
CA HIS A 19 1.08 1.34 -13.50
C HIS A 19 1.72 0.63 -14.70
N ARG A 20 3.05 0.60 -14.78
CA ARG A 20 3.77 -0.13 -15.83
C ARG A 20 3.56 -1.64 -15.71
N LEU A 21 3.76 -2.20 -14.51
CA LEU A 21 3.58 -3.63 -14.26
C LEU A 21 2.16 -4.09 -14.57
N ALA A 22 1.15 -3.32 -14.15
CA ALA A 22 -0.24 -3.64 -14.47
C ALA A 22 -0.54 -3.62 -15.98
N LYS A 23 0.15 -2.76 -16.74
CA LYS A 23 0.03 -2.69 -18.20
C LYS A 23 0.75 -3.85 -18.89
N GLU A 24 1.93 -4.22 -18.40
CA GLU A 24 2.76 -5.30 -18.97
C GLU A 24 2.19 -6.69 -18.66
N PHE A 25 1.49 -6.84 -17.53
CA PHE A 25 0.91 -8.09 -17.09
C PHE A 25 -0.58 -7.94 -16.74
N PRO A 26 -1.45 -7.77 -17.75
CA PRO A 26 -2.87 -7.48 -17.52
C PRO A 26 -3.63 -8.63 -16.84
N ASP A 27 -3.16 -9.88 -17.00
CA ASP A 27 -3.80 -11.07 -16.43
C ASP A 27 -3.38 -11.35 -14.98
N ILE A 28 -2.42 -10.59 -14.43
CA ILE A 28 -1.98 -10.77 -13.04
C ILE A 28 -2.92 -10.02 -12.09
N GLN A 29 -3.38 -10.77 -11.09
CA GLN A 29 -4.14 -10.26 -9.96
C GLN A 29 -3.19 -9.98 -8.79
N TRP A 30 -3.08 -8.72 -8.39
CA TRP A 30 -2.07 -8.22 -7.46
C TRP A 30 -2.57 -8.20 -6.02
N VAL A 31 -1.67 -8.51 -5.10
CA VAL A 31 -1.81 -8.20 -3.66
C VAL A 31 -0.72 -7.21 -3.30
N LEU A 32 -1.11 -6.04 -2.82
CA LEU A 32 -0.18 -4.95 -2.51
C LEU A 32 0.20 -5.01 -1.03
N VAL A 33 1.50 -5.08 -0.73
CA VAL A 33 2.00 -5.16 0.65
C VAL A 33 2.96 -4.00 0.90
N GLY A 34 2.79 -3.31 2.03
CA GLY A 34 3.63 -2.16 2.41
C GLY A 34 3.46 -1.78 3.87
N ASP A 35 3.98 -0.63 4.26
CA ASP A 35 3.88 -0.09 5.63
C ASP A 35 3.38 1.36 5.66
N ASP A 36 2.81 1.79 6.79
CA ASP A 36 2.30 3.15 6.97
C ASP A 36 3.38 4.17 7.37
N GLY A 37 4.63 3.74 7.49
CA GLY A 37 5.79 4.61 7.70
C GLY A 37 6.40 5.10 6.40
N GLN A 38 5.70 4.95 5.28
CA GLN A 38 5.96 5.58 3.99
C GLN A 38 4.61 5.92 3.34
N HIS A 39 4.63 6.38 2.09
CA HIS A 39 3.40 6.77 1.38
C HIS A 39 2.63 5.58 0.77
N ASP A 40 2.92 4.35 1.19
CA ASP A 40 2.32 3.13 0.63
C ASP A 40 0.79 3.12 0.72
N PRO A 41 0.15 3.50 1.84
CA PRO A 41 -1.31 3.56 1.90
C PRO A 41 -1.91 4.49 0.83
N LYS A 42 -1.28 5.64 0.59
CA LYS A 42 -1.73 6.61 -0.41
C LYS A 42 -1.49 6.12 -1.84
N ILE A 43 -0.29 5.59 -2.11
CA ILE A 43 0.08 5.08 -3.44
C ILE A 43 -0.80 3.88 -3.83
N TYR A 44 -0.97 2.92 -2.92
CA TYR A 44 -1.78 1.73 -3.17
C TYR A 44 -3.27 2.06 -3.26
N GLY A 45 -3.77 2.99 -2.43
CA GLY A 45 -5.16 3.45 -2.52
C GLY A 45 -5.48 4.10 -3.87
N ALA A 46 -4.58 4.96 -4.37
CA ALA A 46 -4.75 5.57 -5.70
C ALA A 46 -4.69 4.52 -6.82
N PHE A 47 -3.71 3.61 -6.78
CA PHE A 47 -3.58 2.57 -7.79
C PHE A 47 -4.78 1.60 -7.80
N ALA A 48 -5.28 1.20 -6.64
CA ALA A 48 -6.46 0.34 -6.52
C ALA A 48 -7.76 1.05 -6.91
N HIS A 49 -7.83 2.38 -6.74
CA HIS A 49 -8.94 3.18 -7.26
C HIS A 49 -8.92 3.22 -8.79
N ASP A 50 -7.75 3.41 -9.39
CA ASP A 50 -7.58 3.48 -10.85
C ASP A 50 -7.75 2.12 -11.53
N ARG A 51 -7.47 1.01 -10.83
CA ARG A 51 -7.54 -0.37 -11.34
C ARG A 51 -8.06 -1.36 -10.29
N PRO A 52 -9.34 -1.29 -9.90
CA PRO A 52 -9.90 -2.19 -8.89
C PRO A 52 -9.99 -3.64 -9.36
N ASP A 53 -10.04 -3.86 -10.67
CA ASP A 53 -10.16 -5.15 -11.36
C ASP A 53 -8.90 -6.03 -11.26
N VAL A 54 -7.73 -5.42 -11.09
CA VAL A 54 -6.45 -6.15 -10.99
C VAL A 54 -5.94 -6.26 -9.55
N VAL A 55 -6.60 -5.64 -8.57
CA VAL A 55 -6.12 -5.62 -7.17
C VAL A 55 -7.04 -6.44 -6.27
N ARG A 56 -6.51 -7.53 -5.72
CA ARG A 56 -7.27 -8.45 -4.86
C ARG A 56 -7.36 -7.98 -3.42
N ALA A 57 -6.29 -7.37 -2.90
CA ALA A 57 -6.20 -6.86 -1.54
C ALA A 57 -4.99 -5.95 -1.34
N ILE A 58 -5.05 -5.13 -0.28
CA ILE A 58 -3.94 -4.33 0.23
C ILE A 58 -3.65 -4.73 1.68
N ALA A 59 -2.39 -4.99 2.01
CA ALA A 59 -1.92 -5.27 3.37
C ALA A 59 -0.92 -4.19 3.81
N ILE A 60 -1.25 -3.47 4.88
CA ILE A 60 -0.42 -2.38 5.43
C ILE A 60 0.08 -2.76 6.82
N ARG A 61 1.40 -2.80 6.99
CA ARG A 61 2.03 -2.89 8.30
C ARG A 61 1.93 -1.54 9.01
N GLU A 62 1.43 -1.55 10.24
CA GLU A 62 1.34 -0.35 11.08
C GLU A 62 2.60 -0.25 11.93
N LEU A 63 3.43 0.75 11.63
CA LEU A 63 4.64 1.04 12.37
C LEU A 63 4.29 1.63 13.73
N THR A 64 5.06 1.24 14.74
CA THR A 64 5.05 1.95 16.02
C THR A 64 5.57 3.39 15.85
N PRO A 65 5.26 4.33 16.77
CA PRO A 65 5.79 5.69 16.68
C PRO A 65 7.32 5.76 16.60
N ALA A 66 8.03 4.84 17.28
CA ALA A 66 9.48 4.75 17.21
C ALA A 66 9.96 4.34 15.81
N GLU A 67 9.33 3.33 15.20
CA GLU A 67 9.63 2.90 13.84
C GLU A 67 9.30 3.98 12.80
N GLN A 68 8.21 4.75 13.00
CA GLN A 68 7.86 5.88 12.12
C GLN A 68 8.94 6.96 12.12
N VAL A 69 9.47 7.31 13.30
CA VAL A 69 10.57 8.29 13.41
C VAL A 69 11.83 7.79 12.69
N LEU A 70 12.15 6.50 12.82
CA LEU A 70 13.30 5.90 12.13
C LEU A 70 13.08 5.82 10.61
N SER A 71 11.84 5.64 10.15
CA SER A 71 11.49 5.56 8.72
C SER A 71 11.46 6.92 8.02
N HIS A 72 11.04 7.99 8.72
CA HIS A 72 10.79 9.31 8.12
C HIS A 72 11.80 10.41 8.49
N GLY A 73 12.64 10.20 9.50
CA GLY A 73 13.65 11.17 9.95
C GLY A 73 13.10 12.42 10.66
N LEU A 74 11.78 12.66 10.65
CA LEU A 74 11.07 13.69 11.40
C LEU A 74 9.68 13.16 11.83
N PRO A 75 9.12 13.60 12.97
CA PRO A 75 7.77 13.25 13.38
C PRO A 75 6.77 13.98 12.49
N VAL A 76 6.31 13.33 11.41
CA VAL A 76 5.18 13.81 10.62
C VAL A 76 3.91 13.20 11.20
N SER A 77 2.90 14.03 11.48
CA SER A 77 1.63 13.62 12.05
C SER A 77 0.87 12.66 11.12
N ASN A 78 0.62 11.46 11.62
CA ASN A 78 0.10 10.30 10.88
C ASN A 78 -1.38 10.44 10.43
N GLU A 79 -2.08 11.50 10.85
CA GLU A 79 -3.51 11.69 10.62
C GLU A 79 -3.86 12.06 9.17
N GLU A 80 -2.88 12.49 8.37
CA GLU A 80 -3.09 12.91 6.97
C GLU A 80 -2.94 11.74 5.95
N PHE A 81 -2.49 10.56 6.40
CA PHE A 81 -2.06 9.47 5.52
C PHE A 81 -3.02 8.27 5.40
N ALA A 82 -4.13 8.27 6.15
CA ALA A 82 -5.10 7.19 6.09
C ALA A 82 -6.40 7.66 5.41
N PRO A 83 -6.65 7.30 4.14
CA PRO A 83 -8.02 7.01 3.77
C PRO A 83 -8.45 5.83 4.63
N ARG A 84 -9.27 6.10 5.65
CA ARG A 84 -9.92 5.05 6.48
C ARG A 84 -10.81 4.13 5.65
N VAL A 85 -11.14 4.54 4.43
CA VAL A 85 -11.91 3.79 3.45
C VAL A 85 -11.37 4.15 2.07
N VAL A 86 -10.75 3.20 1.36
CA VAL A 86 -10.70 3.27 -0.11
C VAL A 86 -12.12 2.90 -0.55
N HIS A 87 -12.76 3.82 -1.27
CA HIS A 87 -14.12 3.63 -1.77
C HIS A 87 -14.25 2.26 -2.44
N GLY A 88 -15.34 1.58 -2.07
CA GLY A 88 -15.49 0.13 -2.14
C GLY A 88 -15.06 -0.50 -3.45
N GLU A 89 -14.07 -1.40 -3.35
CA GLU A 89 -13.96 -2.61 -4.17
C GLU A 89 -12.70 -3.41 -3.82
N VAL A 90 -11.73 -2.90 -3.05
CA VAL A 90 -10.52 -3.65 -2.67
C VAL A 90 -10.36 -3.70 -1.14
N PRO A 91 -10.26 -4.89 -0.51
CA PRO A 91 -10.11 -5.01 0.94
C PRO A 91 -8.72 -4.54 1.37
N VAL A 92 -8.69 -3.76 2.45
CA VAL A 92 -7.46 -3.32 3.10
C VAL A 92 -7.37 -3.96 4.48
N VAL A 93 -6.26 -4.64 4.76
CA VAL A 93 -5.98 -5.25 6.08
C VAL A 93 -4.75 -4.60 6.71
N ARG A 94 -4.77 -4.48 8.03
CA ARG A 94 -3.73 -3.78 8.82
C ARG A 94 -3.29 -4.60 10.02
N SER A 95 -2.00 -4.56 10.37
CA SER A 95 -1.44 -5.14 11.60
C SER A 95 -0.03 -4.62 11.85
N GLY A 96 0.49 -4.72 13.08
CA GLY A 96 1.87 -4.29 13.40
C GLY A 96 2.98 -5.13 12.74
N ASP A 97 2.66 -6.34 12.28
CA ASP A 97 3.60 -7.29 11.71
C ASP A 97 2.94 -8.26 10.70
N GLY A 98 3.78 -9.09 10.08
CA GLY A 98 3.35 -10.13 9.16
C GLY A 98 2.48 -11.22 9.80
N TYR A 99 2.69 -11.52 11.09
CA TYR A 99 1.92 -12.55 11.81
C TYR A 99 0.45 -12.16 11.96
N GLY A 100 0.16 -10.89 12.24
CA GLY A 100 -1.21 -10.41 12.29
C GLY A 100 -1.78 -10.03 10.91
N LEU A 101 -0.93 -9.72 9.91
CA LEU A 101 -1.40 -9.46 8.53
C LEU A 101 -1.86 -10.73 7.83
N LEU A 102 -1.09 -11.82 7.93
CA LEU A 102 -1.35 -13.07 7.19
C LEU A 102 -2.78 -13.64 7.38
N PRO A 103 -3.29 -13.87 8.60
CA PRO A 103 -4.62 -14.44 8.78
C PRO A 103 -5.73 -13.50 8.28
N LYS A 104 -5.54 -12.18 8.39
CA LYS A 104 -6.50 -11.19 7.87
C LYS A 104 -6.51 -11.19 6.34
N LEU A 105 -5.32 -11.24 5.73
CA LEU A 105 -5.16 -11.28 4.28
C LEU A 105 -5.76 -12.57 3.69
N GLN A 106 -5.48 -13.72 4.29
CA GLN A 106 -6.07 -15.00 3.89
C GLN A 106 -7.62 -14.96 3.93
N ARG A 107 -8.19 -14.38 4.99
CA ARG A 107 -9.64 -14.25 5.13
C ARG A 107 -10.27 -13.43 4.00
N VAL A 108 -9.68 -12.28 3.65
CA VAL A 108 -10.25 -11.42 2.59
C VAL A 108 -10.05 -11.99 1.19
N LEU A 109 -8.95 -12.72 0.95
CA LEU A 109 -8.71 -13.40 -0.32
C LEU A 109 -9.65 -14.60 -0.52
N ALA A 110 -9.90 -15.37 0.55
CA ALA A 110 -10.83 -16.50 0.53
C ALA A 110 -12.29 -16.06 0.33
N ALA A 111 -12.67 -14.87 0.78
CA ALA A 111 -14.00 -14.31 0.52
C ALA A 111 -14.21 -13.84 -0.94
N ARG A 112 -13.13 -13.83 -1.74
CA ARG A 112 -13.10 -13.27 -3.10
C ARG A 112 -12.52 -14.25 -4.11
N VAL A 113 -12.78 -15.55 -3.93
CA VAL A 113 -12.44 -16.52 -4.97
C VAL A 113 -13.13 -16.07 -6.27
N PRO A 114 -12.38 -15.74 -7.34
CA PRO A 114 -12.99 -15.45 -8.62
C PRO A 114 -13.73 -16.70 -9.11
N ASP A 115 -14.89 -16.52 -9.75
CA ASP A 115 -15.60 -17.60 -10.45
C ASP A 115 -14.71 -18.26 -11.53
#